data_AF-A0A194ADZ3-F1
#
_entry.id   AF-A0A194ADZ3-F1
#
_cell.length_a   1.000
_cell.length_b   1.000
_cell.length_c   1.000
_cell.angle_alpha   90.00
_cell.angle_beta   90.00
_cell.angle_gamma   90.00
#
_symmetry.space_group_name_H-M   'P 1'
#
loop_
_entity.id
_entity.type
_entity.pdbx_description
1 polymer ?
#
loop_
_entity_poly.entity_id
_entity_poly.type
_entity_poly.pdbx_seq_one_letter_code
_entity_poly.pdbx_strand_id
1 'polypeptide(L)'
;MSRSFVFKLASILQYRLQQEEQAQLAFSQAKTRYEHQGRLVRQLMAQQQTCDAQFMQQQSMTQAELWLWGNYKKRIEQDRAQAETLLGEYARDVEKKRSHLIACARDRKLLEKLKTNQAREHANKERALEQKEFDETATLRFDKAGPQTV
;
A
#
# COMPACT_ATOMS: atom_id res chain seq x y z
N MET A 1 -22.96 -33.69 -10.87
CA MET A 1 -22.95 -32.21 -10.84
C MET A 1 -22.11 -31.82 -9.65
N SER A 2 -20.85 -31.42 -9.84
CA SER A 2 -19.94 -31.08 -8.73
C SER A 2 -20.48 -29.88 -7.94
N ARG A 3 -20.37 -29.92 -6.61
CA ARG A 3 -20.80 -28.79 -5.77
C ARG A 3 -19.83 -27.62 -5.97
N SER A 4 -20.37 -26.41 -6.16
CA SER A 4 -19.56 -25.21 -6.25
C SER A 4 -18.90 -24.90 -4.89
N PHE A 5 -17.61 -24.56 -4.91
CA PHE A 5 -16.87 -24.19 -3.70
C PHE A 5 -17.29 -22.80 -3.21
N VAL A 6 -17.75 -22.71 -1.96
CA VAL A 6 -18.08 -21.44 -1.30
C VAL A 6 -17.09 -21.15 -0.18
N PHE A 7 -16.35 -20.05 -0.29
CA PHE A 7 -15.42 -19.61 0.74
C PHE A 7 -16.16 -18.87 1.86
N LYS A 8 -16.21 -19.47 3.06
CA LYS A 8 -16.98 -18.93 4.20
C LYS A 8 -16.52 -17.53 4.66
N LEU A 9 -15.28 -17.17 4.42
CA LEU A 9 -14.71 -15.87 4.82
C LEU A 9 -14.63 -14.86 3.66
N ALA A 10 -15.45 -15.04 2.61
CA ALA A 10 -15.44 -14.17 1.44
C ALA A 10 -15.73 -12.69 1.77
N SER A 11 -16.67 -12.43 2.68
CA SER A 11 -16.99 -11.08 3.16
C SER A 11 -15.81 -10.43 3.88
N ILE A 12 -15.10 -11.19 4.71
CA ILE A 12 -13.90 -10.71 5.42
C ILE A 12 -12.78 -10.42 4.42
N LEU A 13 -12.59 -11.28 3.42
CA LEU A 13 -11.60 -11.05 2.37
C LEU A 13 -11.90 -9.77 1.58
N GLN A 14 -13.16 -9.53 1.21
CA GLN A 14 -13.58 -8.28 0.56
C GLN A 14 -13.33 -7.05 1.44
N TYR A 15 -13.67 -7.13 2.73
CA TYR A 15 -13.37 -6.07 3.67
C TYR A 15 -11.86 -5.78 3.77
N ARG A 16 -11.01 -6.82 3.82
CA ARG A 16 -9.55 -6.65 3.84
C ARG A 16 -8.99 -6.04 2.57
N LEU A 17 -9.61 -6.35 1.43
CA LEU A 17 -9.26 -5.73 0.15
C LEU A 17 -9.58 -4.22 0.15
N GLN A 18 -10.76 -3.84 0.64
CA GLN A 18 -11.12 -2.42 0.82
C GLN A 18 -10.18 -1.69 1.79
N GLN A 19 -9.76 -2.34 2.88
CA GLN A 19 -8.81 -1.76 3.83
C GLN A 19 -7.42 -1.53 3.20
N GLU A 20 -6.97 -2.43 2.32
CA GLU A 20 -5.72 -2.23 1.58
C GLU A 20 -5.83 -1.07 0.58
N GLU A 21 -6.95 -0.98 -0.16
CA GLU A 21 -7.20 0.13 -1.09
C GLU A 21 -7.21 1.48 -0.35
N GLN A 22 -7.88 1.56 0.80
CA GLN A 22 -7.90 2.75 1.65
C GLN A 22 -6.49 3.10 2.16
N ALA A 23 -5.72 2.11 2.61
CA ALA A 23 -4.35 2.31 3.05
C ALA A 23 -3.44 2.78 1.91
N GLN A 24 -3.66 2.28 0.69
CA GLN A 24 -2.90 2.68 -0.50
C GLN A 24 -3.20 4.14 -0.88
N LEU A 25 -4.47 4.54 -0.86
CA LEU A 25 -4.86 5.93 -1.07
C LEU A 25 -4.24 6.86 -0.01
N ALA A 26 -4.32 6.48 1.26
CA ALA A 26 -3.76 7.27 2.35
C ALA A 26 -2.23 7.42 2.23
N PHE A 27 -1.53 6.35 1.86
CA PHE A 27 -0.08 6.40 1.61
C PHE A 27 0.26 7.33 0.43
N SER A 28 -0.49 7.24 -0.67
CA SER A 28 -0.31 8.11 -1.84
C SER A 28 -0.47 9.58 -1.47
N GLN A 29 -1.53 9.92 -0.75
CA GLN A 29 -1.79 11.28 -0.27
C GLN A 29 -0.67 11.80 0.64
N ALA A 30 -0.22 10.99 1.61
CA ALA A 30 0.89 11.35 2.49
C ALA A 30 2.18 11.60 1.70
N LYS A 31 2.48 10.75 0.70
CA LYS A 31 3.64 10.90 -0.18
C LYS A 31 3.58 12.20 -0.97
N THR A 32 2.42 12.53 -1.55
CA THR A 32 2.25 13.79 -2.28
C THR A 32 2.47 15.02 -1.40
N ARG A 33 1.96 15.00 -0.15
CA ARG A 33 2.20 16.08 0.82
C ARG A 33 3.67 16.23 1.16
N TYR A 34 4.36 15.12 1.43
CA TYR A 34 5.80 15.11 1.68
C TYR A 34 6.59 15.67 0.49
N GLU A 35 6.28 15.25 -0.73
CA GLU A 35 6.95 15.73 -1.95
C GLU A 35 6.70 17.22 -2.18
N HIS A 36 5.47 17.70 -1.96
CA HIS A 36 5.12 19.11 -2.05
C HIS A 36 5.91 19.95 -1.04
N GLN A 37 5.96 19.49 0.22
CA GLN A 37 6.73 20.15 1.26
C GLN A 37 8.22 20.16 0.95
N GLY A 38 8.76 19.07 0.40
CA GLY A 38 10.15 19.00 -0.04
C GLY A 38 10.47 19.98 -1.16
N ARG A 39 9.52 20.25 -2.07
CA ARG A 39 9.67 21.32 -3.08
C ARG A 39 9.70 22.70 -2.42
N LEU A 40 8.84 22.97 -1.44
CA LEU A 40 8.82 24.24 -0.71
C LEU A 40 10.13 24.50 0.02
N VAL A 41 10.67 23.50 0.73
CA VAL A 41 11.97 23.63 1.42
C VAL A 41 13.08 23.96 0.41
N ARG A 42 13.15 23.25 -0.73
CA ARG A 42 14.13 23.54 -1.79
C ARG A 42 13.98 24.94 -2.37
N GLN A 43 12.74 25.41 -2.54
CA GLN A 43 12.47 26.77 -3.02
C GLN A 43 12.98 27.82 -2.01
N LEU A 44 12.70 27.65 -0.72
CA LEU A 44 13.17 28.56 0.34
C LEU A 44 14.70 28.56 0.43
N MET A 45 15.34 27.41 0.27
CA MET A 45 16.82 27.32 0.21
C MET A 45 17.38 28.07 -1.00
N ALA A 46 16.78 27.92 -2.17
CA ALA A 46 17.21 28.62 -3.38
C ALA A 46 17.00 30.14 -3.26
N GLN A 47 15.89 30.57 -2.65
CA GLN A 47 15.63 31.98 -2.35
C GLN A 47 16.67 32.54 -1.39
N GLN A 48 16.98 31.82 -0.31
CA GLN A 48 18.04 32.21 0.63
C GLN A 48 19.39 32.40 -0.08
N GLN A 49 19.80 31.43 -0.90
CA GLN A 49 21.05 31.51 -1.66
C GLN A 49 21.09 32.69 -2.64
N THR A 50 19.97 32.95 -3.32
CA THR A 50 19.87 34.09 -4.25
C THR A 50 20.02 35.41 -3.50
N CYS A 51 19.36 35.54 -2.35
CA CYS A 51 19.41 36.76 -1.55
C CYS A 51 20.76 36.98 -0.88
N ASP A 52 21.44 35.91 -0.43
CA ASP A 52 22.81 35.99 0.06
C ASP A 52 23.79 36.38 -1.07
N ALA A 53 23.61 35.86 -2.29
CA ALA A 53 24.43 36.22 -3.45
C ALA A 53 24.25 37.68 -3.87
N GLN A 54 23.00 38.17 -3.91
CA GLN A 54 22.69 39.57 -4.19
C GLN A 54 23.32 40.51 -3.17
N PHE A 55 23.27 40.15 -1.88
CA PHE A 55 23.91 40.90 -0.82
C PHE A 55 25.44 41.01 -1.01
N MET A 56 26.09 39.90 -1.36
CA MET A 56 27.55 39.88 -1.57
C MET A 56 28.01 40.71 -2.78
N GLN A 57 27.12 40.94 -3.75
CA GLN A 57 27.41 41.76 -4.94
C GLN A 57 27.20 43.27 -4.70
N GLN A 58 26.52 43.65 -3.62
CA GLN A 58 26.15 45.04 -3.36
C GLN A 58 27.32 45.78 -2.69
N GLN A 59 27.98 46.69 -3.43
CA GLN A 59 29.18 47.40 -2.94
C GLN A 59 28.87 48.50 -1.90
N SER A 60 27.64 49.00 -1.87
CA SER A 60 27.19 50.03 -0.91
C SER A 60 25.71 49.86 -0.64
N MET A 61 25.34 49.76 0.64
CA MET A 61 23.96 49.76 1.10
C MET A 61 23.76 50.86 2.13
N THR A 62 22.61 51.52 2.07
CA THR A 62 22.16 52.43 3.12
C THR A 62 21.79 51.65 4.39
N GLN A 63 21.77 52.33 5.53
CA GLN A 63 21.38 51.71 6.80
C GLN A 63 19.96 51.14 6.77
N ALA A 64 19.04 51.78 6.05
CA ALA A 64 17.66 51.31 5.87
C ALA A 64 17.60 50.00 5.07
N GLU A 65 18.39 49.89 4.00
CA GLU A 65 18.47 48.68 3.18
C GLU A 65 19.10 47.51 3.95
N LEU A 66 20.12 47.76 4.76
CA LEU A 66 20.71 46.75 5.65
C LEU A 66 19.71 46.22 6.67
N TRP A 67 18.89 47.11 7.25
CA TRP A 67 17.84 46.72 8.19
C TRP A 67 16.73 45.88 7.52
N LEU A 68 16.28 46.32 6.33
CA LEU A 68 15.29 45.59 5.55
C LEU A 68 15.79 44.18 5.18
N TRP A 69 17.05 44.08 4.76
CA TRP A 69 17.69 42.81 4.42
C TRP A 69 17.79 41.87 5.62
N GLY A 70 18.25 42.37 6.77
CA GLY A 70 18.36 41.56 7.98
C GLY A 70 17.01 40.98 8.43
N ASN A 71 15.93 41.77 8.32
CA ASN A 71 14.59 41.29 8.61
C ASN A 71 14.09 40.25 7.60
N TYR A 72 14.34 40.48 6.31
CA TYR A 72 13.94 39.57 5.26
C TYR A 72 14.67 38.22 5.37
N LYS A 73 15.99 38.24 5.61
CA LYS A 73 16.79 37.04 5.85
C LYS A 73 16.27 36.25 7.05
N LYS A 74 16.05 36.94 8.17
CA LYS A 74 15.49 36.33 9.39
C LYS A 74 14.13 35.69 9.12
N ARG A 75 13.29 36.31 8.27
CA ARG A 75 11.99 35.76 7.89
C ARG A 75 12.14 34.47 7.06
N ILE A 76 13.00 34.47 6.04
CA ILE A 76 13.28 33.26 5.24
C ILE A 76 13.81 32.12 6.13
N GLU A 77 14.72 32.41 7.05
CA GLU A 77 15.26 31.42 7.98
C GLU A 77 14.16 30.81 8.87
N GLN A 78 13.24 31.64 9.37
CA GLN A 78 12.08 31.17 10.14
C GLN A 78 11.14 30.31 9.29
N ASP A 79 10.78 30.77 8.10
CA ASP A 79 9.88 30.06 7.19
C ASP A 79 10.50 28.72 6.76
N ARG A 80 11.82 28.69 6.53
CA ARG A 80 12.56 27.46 6.22
C ARG A 80 12.58 26.50 7.41
N ALA A 81 12.88 26.96 8.61
CA ALA A 81 12.89 26.11 9.81
C ALA A 81 11.51 25.47 10.07
N GLN A 82 10.44 26.25 9.89
CA GLN A 82 9.06 25.73 9.97
C GLN A 82 8.79 24.71 8.86
N ALA A 83 9.21 25.00 7.64
CA ALA A 83 9.00 24.11 6.50
C ALA A 83 9.76 22.78 6.64
N GLU A 84 10.98 22.80 7.18
CA GLU A 84 11.80 21.62 7.48
C GLU A 84 11.19 20.78 8.61
N THR A 85 10.65 21.44 9.64
CA THR A 85 9.93 20.76 10.73
C THR A 85 8.72 19.99 10.19
N LEU A 86 7.88 20.65 9.40
CA LEU A 86 6.73 20.03 8.74
C LEU A 86 7.14 18.91 7.77
N LEU A 87 8.27 19.06 7.08
CA LEU A 87 8.81 18.01 6.21
C LEU A 87 9.15 16.74 7.01
N GLY A 88 9.76 16.92 8.19
CA GLY A 88 10.06 15.83 9.12
C GLY A 88 8.79 15.14 9.64
N GLU A 89 7.74 15.90 9.94
CA GLU A 89 6.43 15.35 10.33
C GLU A 89 5.79 14.55 9.20
N TYR A 90 5.79 15.08 7.97
CA TYR A 90 5.27 14.35 6.81
C TYR A 90 6.09 13.11 6.49
N ALA A 91 7.41 13.12 6.69
CA ALA A 91 8.23 11.92 6.54
C ALA A 91 7.80 10.80 7.50
N ARG A 92 7.55 11.16 8.77
CA ARG A 92 7.03 10.21 9.78
C ARG A 92 5.65 9.70 9.42
N ASP A 93 4.75 10.55 8.93
CA ASP A 93 3.42 10.13 8.49
C ASP A 93 3.51 9.18 7.29
N VAL A 94 4.35 9.47 6.30
CA VAL A 94 4.59 8.58 5.15
C VAL A 94 5.02 7.19 5.62
N GLU A 95 5.98 7.08 6.54
CA GLU A 95 6.44 5.77 7.03
C GLU A 95 5.35 5.05 7.84
N LYS A 96 4.55 5.80 8.62
CA LYS A 96 3.40 5.25 9.32
C LYS A 96 2.35 4.69 8.36
N LYS A 97 2.03 5.41 7.27
CA LYS A 97 1.08 4.93 6.25
C LYS A 97 1.65 3.75 5.46
N ARG A 98 2.95 3.76 5.17
CA ARG A 98 3.65 2.67 4.50
C ARG A 98 3.59 1.37 5.31
N SER A 99 3.95 1.44 6.59
CA SER A 99 3.89 0.27 7.48
C SER A 99 2.46 -0.26 7.63
N HIS A 100 1.46 0.62 7.72
CA HIS A 100 0.06 0.23 7.74
C HIS A 100 -0.39 -0.47 6.44
N LEU A 101 -0.02 0.07 5.27
CA LEU A 101 -0.30 -0.57 3.98
C LEU A 101 0.31 -1.97 3.88
N ILE A 102 1.56 -2.14 4.34
CA ILE A 102 2.22 -3.45 4.37
C ILE A 102 1.45 -4.43 5.26
N ALA A 103 0.97 -3.98 6.43
CA ALA A 103 0.17 -4.80 7.32
C ALA A 103 -1.15 -5.23 6.67
N CYS A 104 -1.90 -4.30 6.05
CA CYS A 104 -3.15 -4.61 5.34
C CYS A 104 -2.92 -5.61 4.20
N ALA A 105 -1.88 -5.39 3.39
CA ALA A 105 -1.53 -6.30 2.30
C ALA A 105 -1.16 -7.70 2.79
N ARG A 106 -0.48 -7.82 3.93
CA ARG A 106 -0.15 -9.11 4.55
C ARG A 106 -1.42 -9.83 5.01
N ASP A 107 -2.33 -9.12 5.67
CA ASP A 107 -3.58 -9.68 6.17
C ASP A 107 -4.48 -10.18 5.03
N ARG A 108 -4.61 -9.40 3.93
CA ARG A 108 -5.31 -9.86 2.72
C ARG A 108 -4.67 -11.11 2.15
N LYS A 109 -3.34 -11.10 1.94
CA LYS A 109 -2.60 -12.24 1.37
C LYS A 109 -2.76 -13.52 2.19
N LEU A 110 -2.86 -13.40 3.52
CA LEU A 110 -3.11 -14.55 4.39
C LEU A 110 -4.48 -15.19 4.09
N LEU A 111 -5.53 -14.38 3.96
CA LEU A 111 -6.87 -14.87 3.63
C LEU A 111 -6.97 -15.42 2.22
N GLU A 112 -6.26 -14.84 1.25
CA GLU A 112 -6.19 -15.40 -0.10
C GLU A 112 -5.55 -16.78 -0.12
N LYS A 113 -4.43 -16.95 0.59
CA LYS A 113 -3.77 -18.26 0.72
C LYS A 113 -4.69 -19.28 1.39
N LEU A 114 -5.44 -18.87 2.42
CA LEU A 114 -6.42 -19.74 3.07
C LEU A 114 -7.52 -20.16 2.09
N LYS A 115 -8.06 -19.22 1.31
CA LYS A 115 -9.06 -19.48 0.27
C LYS A 115 -8.53 -20.47 -0.77
N THR A 116 -7.32 -20.27 -1.28
CA THR A 116 -6.73 -21.17 -2.29
C THR A 116 -6.51 -22.57 -1.73
N ASN A 117 -6.08 -22.70 -0.47
CA ASN A 117 -5.89 -24.00 0.16
C ASN A 117 -7.22 -24.74 0.33
N GLN A 118 -8.26 -24.07 0.86
CA GLN A 118 -9.59 -24.66 1.01
C GLN A 118 -10.21 -25.06 -0.33
N ALA A 119 -10.03 -24.24 -1.37
CA ALA A 119 -10.50 -24.57 -2.72
C ALA A 119 -9.81 -25.83 -3.26
N ARG A 120 -8.49 -25.97 -3.04
CA ARG A 120 -7.72 -27.15 -3.44
C ARG A 120 -8.18 -28.40 -2.69
N GLU A 121 -8.39 -28.31 -1.39
CA GLU A 121 -8.90 -29.42 -0.58
C GLU A 121 -10.30 -29.85 -1.02
N HIS A 122 -11.19 -28.90 -1.29
CA HIS A 122 -12.52 -29.19 -1.82
C HIS A 122 -12.44 -29.92 -3.16
N ALA A 123 -11.64 -29.42 -4.09
CA ALA A 123 -11.46 -30.04 -5.41
C ALA A 123 -10.83 -31.45 -5.34
N ASN A 124 -9.99 -31.73 -4.33
CA ASN A 124 -9.45 -33.06 -4.10
C ASN A 124 -10.51 -34.01 -3.52
N LYS A 125 -11.35 -33.52 -2.60
CA LYS A 125 -12.45 -34.30 -2.01
C LYS A 125 -13.52 -34.67 -3.03
N GLU A 126 -13.93 -33.72 -3.87
CA GLU A 126 -14.90 -33.99 -4.95
C GLU A 126 -14.35 -35.03 -5.92
N ARG A 127 -13.08 -34.92 -6.35
CA ARG A 127 -12.43 -35.93 -7.20
C ARG A 127 -12.38 -37.32 -6.56
N ALA A 128 -12.10 -37.40 -5.26
CA ALA A 128 -12.09 -38.67 -4.54
C ALA A 128 -13.49 -39.28 -4.41
N LEU A 129 -14.52 -38.46 -4.22
CA LEU A 129 -15.92 -38.90 -4.21
C LEU A 129 -16.35 -39.40 -5.59
N GLU A 130 -16.07 -38.65 -6.65
CA GLU A 130 -16.36 -39.05 -8.04
C GLU A 130 -15.68 -40.39 -8.37
N GLN A 131 -14.39 -40.57 -8.03
CA GLN A 131 -13.69 -41.83 -8.25
C GLN A 131 -14.36 -42.99 -7.50
N LYS A 132 -14.75 -42.78 -6.24
CA LYS A 132 -15.42 -43.81 -5.43
C LYS A 132 -16.78 -44.21 -6.02
N GLU A 133 -17.55 -43.24 -6.51
CA GLU A 133 -18.82 -43.49 -7.21
C GLU A 133 -18.60 -44.27 -8.53
N PHE A 134 -17.54 -43.93 -9.28
CA PHE A 134 -17.19 -44.68 -10.49
C PHE A 134 -16.76 -46.12 -10.20
N ASP A 135 -15.94 -46.35 -9.17
CA ASP A 135 -15.50 -47.69 -8.80
C ASP A 135 -16.68 -48.54 -8.30
N GLU A 136 -17.57 -47.97 -7.48
CA GLU A 136 -18.78 -48.66 -6.99
C GLU A 136 -19.74 -49.02 -8.14
N THR A 137 -19.95 -48.10 -9.10
CA THR A 137 -20.80 -48.37 -10.28
C THR A 137 -20.17 -49.38 -11.24
N ALA A 138 -18.85 -49.38 -11.41
CA ALA A 138 -18.13 -50.38 -12.19
C ALA A 138 -18.27 -51.77 -11.57
N THR A 139 -18.11 -51.88 -10.25
CA THR A 139 -18.25 -53.14 -9.52
C THR A 139 -19.69 -53.68 -9.61
N LEU A 140 -20.71 -52.82 -9.43
CA LEU A 140 -22.11 -53.20 -9.59
C LEU A 140 -22.48 -53.65 -11.02
N ARG A 141 -21.84 -53.08 -12.04
CA ARG A 141 -21.99 -53.53 -13.44
C ARG A 141 -21.30 -54.85 -13.69
N PHE A 142 -20.12 -55.07 -13.12
CA PHE A 142 -19.36 -56.31 -13.26
C PHE A 142 -20.10 -57.47 -12.58
N ASP A 143 -20.61 -57.27 -11.36
CA ASP A 143 -21.39 -58.28 -10.64
C ASP A 143 -22.73 -58.63 -11.33
N LYS A 144 -23.37 -57.65 -12.00
CA LYS A 144 -24.55 -57.92 -12.83
C LYS A 144 -24.24 -58.57 -14.18
N ALA A 145 -23.00 -58.44 -14.66
CA ALA A 145 -22.52 -59.08 -15.88
C ALA A 145 -21.77 -60.39 -15.59
N GLY A 146 -22.15 -61.09 -14.51
CA GLY A 146 -21.57 -62.35 -14.06
C GLY A 146 -21.21 -63.29 -15.22
N PRO A 147 -20.12 -64.07 -15.06
CA PRO A 147 -19.39 -64.70 -16.16
C PRO A 147 -20.34 -65.40 -17.11
N GLN A 148 -20.34 -64.98 -18.37
CA GLN A 148 -20.84 -65.82 -19.46
C GLN A 148 -19.93 -67.05 -19.52
N THR A 149 -20.24 -68.06 -18.71
CA THR A 149 -19.91 -69.44 -19.04
C THR A 149 -20.74 -69.78 -20.28
N VAL A 150 -20.10 -69.73 -21.46
CA VAL A 150 -19.86 -70.83 -22.42
C VAL A 150 -18.87 -70.30 -23.46
#